data_AF-A0A6J5X8X5-F1
#
_entry.id   AF-A0A6J5X8X5-F1
#
_cell.length_a   1.000
_cell.length_b   1.000
_cell.length_c   1.000
_cell.angle_alpha   90.00
_cell.angle_beta   90.00
_cell.angle_gamma   90.00
#
_symmetry.space_group_name_H-M   'P 1'
#
loop_
_entity.id
_entity.type
_entity.pdbx_description
1 polymer ?
#
loop_
_entity_poly.entity_id
_entity_poly.type
_entity_poly.pdbx_seq_one_letter_code
_entity_poly.pdbx_strand_id
1 'polypeptide(L)'
;MTKVFTTPTSLDRVLSPEMKDSVTAVEKIVGYNFKNKKLLEVALTHPSYKRLGLATLGDSALNLAVTNHFFCMADHRQFSEGQLTLLRSANVSNHKLACVAVRHGLYRYLRHNEPAFDDKIGEFVEAVINGEEDVGFFESDEPKVLADIVESVAAAIYIELNFDLVKLWMKFKPLLEPIYTLENLRDHPMTILKEFCKKSGKRLYVLPRDETGNINVYVDGQLSGSDSAKRKNTAQRIAAKQAIQKLSQLMDVNNKGTAAGNDNSFRIEEAMHELHVRCAKKWLPKPDYKKEKVSGPPHSPKFVYSVQVETSDGTVKSVKGDEKSRIQYAKNSAAHKMILTLQEYDNVINTKESDFVMGYIPSLYTLGAKAYRVIRSLLMVWYAKDLSFYHFVCPRSFQMVCTNNVSPAQPSAAIAKNHLHPKPHTPDINFFMPSISLVFLLNFITCST
;
A
#
# COMPACT_ATOMS: atom_id res chain seq x y z
N MET A 1 17.37 13.46 -34.76
CA MET A 1 16.60 12.35 -34.17
C MET A 1 15.12 12.66 -34.31
N THR A 2 14.46 11.87 -35.14
CA THR A 2 13.04 11.95 -35.50
C THR A 2 12.18 11.73 -34.26
N LYS A 3 11.21 12.62 -33.98
CA LYS A 3 10.24 12.40 -32.90
C LYS A 3 9.39 11.18 -33.26
N VAL A 4 9.71 10.01 -32.69
CA VAL A 4 8.97 8.75 -32.92
C VAL A 4 7.54 8.85 -32.37
N PHE A 5 7.32 9.70 -31.36
CA PHE A 5 6.01 10.01 -30.80
C PHE A 5 5.71 11.50 -30.96
N THR A 6 4.88 11.86 -31.95
CA THR A 6 4.33 13.22 -32.06
C THR A 6 2.92 13.23 -31.46
N THR A 7 2.69 14.11 -30.49
CA THR A 7 1.34 14.44 -30.04
C THR A 7 0.51 14.92 -31.22
N PRO A 8 -0.77 14.52 -31.36
CA PRO A 8 -1.58 14.97 -32.48
C PRO A 8 -1.60 16.49 -32.55
N THR A 9 -1.40 17.00 -33.77
CA THR A 9 -1.27 18.42 -34.12
C THR A 9 -2.50 19.27 -33.76
N SER A 10 -3.59 18.64 -33.29
CA SER A 10 -4.88 19.26 -32.97
C SER A 10 -4.98 19.90 -31.58
N LEU A 11 -3.92 19.87 -30.76
CA LEU A 11 -3.87 20.66 -29.52
C LEU A 11 -3.37 22.08 -29.80
N ASP A 12 -4.26 22.95 -30.30
CA ASP A 12 -4.04 24.40 -30.28
C ASP A 12 -3.76 24.84 -28.84
N ARG A 13 -2.67 25.60 -28.62
CA ARG A 13 -2.15 25.92 -27.27
C ARG A 13 -3.05 26.82 -26.43
N VAL A 14 -4.22 27.22 -26.93
CA VAL A 14 -5.11 28.16 -26.26
C VAL A 14 -6.11 27.42 -25.37
N LEU A 15 -5.88 27.57 -24.07
CA LEU A 15 -6.77 27.12 -23.01
C LEU A 15 -8.09 27.87 -23.06
N SER A 16 -9.23 27.16 -23.00
CA SER A 16 -10.54 27.82 -22.93
C SER A 16 -10.67 28.60 -21.61
N PRO A 17 -11.14 29.87 -21.62
CA PRO A 17 -11.22 30.71 -20.41
C PRO A 17 -11.96 30.03 -19.24
N GLU A 18 -13.06 29.35 -19.54
CA GLU A 18 -13.92 28.64 -18.57
C GLU A 18 -13.19 27.51 -17.81
N MET A 19 -12.16 26.91 -18.40
CA MET A 19 -11.43 25.80 -17.78
C MET A 19 -10.16 26.24 -17.03
N LYS A 20 -9.84 27.54 -17.03
CA LYS A 20 -8.59 28.05 -16.47
C LYS A 20 -8.47 27.74 -14.97
N ASP A 21 -9.56 27.90 -14.23
CA ASP A 21 -9.59 27.66 -12.79
C ASP A 21 -9.53 26.16 -12.49
N SER A 22 -10.30 25.35 -13.23
CA SER A 22 -10.28 23.88 -13.12
C SER A 22 -8.89 23.31 -13.39
N VAL A 23 -8.22 23.75 -14.45
CA VAL A 23 -6.85 23.35 -14.78
C VAL A 23 -5.89 23.72 -13.65
N THR A 24 -5.97 24.96 -13.14
CA THR A 24 -5.09 25.44 -12.06
C THR A 24 -5.33 24.66 -10.76
N ALA A 25 -6.57 24.27 -10.47
CA ALA A 25 -6.90 23.45 -9.32
C ALA A 25 -6.33 22.04 -9.45
N VAL A 26 -6.50 21.40 -10.61
CA VAL A 26 -5.98 20.05 -10.85
C VAL A 26 -4.45 20.04 -10.85
N GLU A 27 -3.76 21.06 -11.38
CA GLU A 27 -2.29 21.22 -11.28
C GLU A 27 -1.79 21.16 -9.83
N LYS A 28 -2.54 21.75 -8.89
CA LYS A 28 -2.23 21.70 -7.46
C LYS A 28 -2.49 20.31 -6.88
N ILE A 29 -3.61 19.67 -7.24
CA ILE A 29 -3.97 18.32 -6.77
C ILE A 29 -2.90 17.32 -7.17
N VAL A 30 -2.45 17.33 -8.43
CA VAL A 30 -1.45 16.37 -8.94
C VAL A 30 -0.01 16.78 -8.64
N GLY A 31 0.22 18.00 -8.14
CA GLY A 31 1.57 18.52 -7.87
C GLY A 31 2.45 18.63 -9.13
N TYR A 32 1.85 19.02 -10.26
CA TYR A 32 2.51 19.17 -11.56
C TYR A 32 1.97 20.39 -12.30
N ASN A 33 2.88 21.26 -12.77
CA ASN A 33 2.55 22.46 -13.53
C ASN A 33 2.78 22.20 -15.02
N PHE A 34 1.71 22.26 -15.81
CA PHE A 34 1.74 21.92 -17.23
C PHE A 34 2.27 23.09 -18.06
N LYS A 35 3.27 22.81 -18.90
CA LYS A 35 3.68 23.71 -19.99
C LYS A 35 2.57 23.87 -21.01
N ASN A 36 1.86 22.78 -21.33
CA ASN A 36 0.72 22.82 -22.22
C ASN A 36 -0.58 22.58 -21.43
N LYS A 37 -1.14 23.66 -20.88
CA LYS A 37 -2.41 23.61 -20.12
C LYS A 37 -3.59 23.06 -20.91
N LYS A 38 -3.56 23.15 -22.26
CA LYS A 38 -4.59 22.54 -23.10
C LYS A 38 -4.63 21.03 -22.96
N LEU A 39 -3.48 20.40 -22.71
CA LEU A 39 -3.39 18.96 -22.54
C LEU A 39 -4.17 18.51 -21.30
N LEU A 40 -4.04 19.25 -20.20
CA LEU A 40 -4.84 19.00 -18.99
C LEU A 40 -6.33 19.32 -19.23
N GLU A 41 -6.65 20.40 -19.95
CA GLU A 41 -8.04 20.69 -20.32
C GLU A 41 -8.68 19.52 -21.10
N VAL A 42 -7.95 18.93 -22.05
CA VAL A 42 -8.42 17.76 -22.81
C VAL A 42 -8.60 16.55 -21.88
N ALA A 43 -7.67 16.33 -20.95
CA ALA A 43 -7.77 15.23 -19.99
C ALA A 43 -8.98 15.33 -19.04
N LEU A 44 -9.41 16.55 -18.72
CA LEU A 44 -10.58 16.81 -17.88
C LEU A 44 -11.91 16.81 -18.65
N THR A 45 -11.90 16.53 -19.96
CA THR A 45 -13.09 16.63 -20.81
C THR A 45 -13.54 15.25 -21.29
N HIS A 46 -14.77 14.88 -20.95
CA HIS A 46 -15.37 13.61 -21.36
C HIS A 46 -15.55 13.51 -22.90
N PRO A 47 -15.45 12.31 -23.52
CA PRO A 47 -15.64 12.10 -24.95
C PRO A 47 -16.96 12.58 -25.55
N SER A 48 -17.99 12.85 -24.73
CA SER A 48 -19.23 13.52 -25.18
C SER A 48 -18.96 14.87 -25.88
N TYR A 49 -17.82 15.51 -25.61
CA TYR A 49 -17.33 16.71 -26.28
C TYR A 49 -16.45 16.43 -27.52
N LYS A 50 -16.46 15.20 -28.07
CA LYS A 50 -15.68 14.73 -29.23
C LYS A 50 -14.17 14.99 -29.09
N ARG A 51 -13.47 14.21 -28.26
CA ARG A 51 -12.02 14.40 -28.01
C ARG A 51 -11.22 13.09 -27.91
N LEU A 52 -9.89 13.25 -27.95
CA LEU A 52 -8.87 12.20 -28.00
C LEU A 52 -9.01 11.15 -26.89
N GLY A 53 -8.74 9.88 -27.20
CA GLY A 53 -8.70 8.78 -26.22
C GLY A 53 -7.47 8.82 -25.32
N LEU A 54 -7.31 9.87 -24.50
CA LEU A 54 -6.21 9.97 -23.53
C LEU A 54 -6.33 8.90 -22.43
N ALA A 55 -7.54 8.53 -22.02
CA ALA A 55 -7.77 7.49 -21.03
C ALA A 55 -7.07 6.17 -21.41
N THR A 56 -7.22 5.70 -22.66
CA THR A 56 -6.58 4.46 -23.12
C THR A 56 -5.05 4.48 -23.04
N LEU A 57 -4.43 5.63 -23.35
CA LEU A 57 -2.99 5.80 -23.20
C LEU A 57 -2.60 5.80 -21.71
N GLY A 58 -3.41 6.46 -20.88
CA GLY A 58 -3.24 6.52 -19.43
C GLY A 58 -3.33 5.16 -18.76
N ASP A 59 -4.36 4.38 -19.07
CA ASP A 59 -4.54 3.00 -18.62
C ASP A 59 -3.31 2.15 -18.93
N SER A 60 -2.84 2.21 -20.17
CA SER A 60 -1.63 1.48 -20.60
C SER A 60 -0.39 1.91 -19.81
N ALA A 61 -0.19 3.20 -19.62
CA ALA A 61 0.96 3.75 -18.90
C ALA A 61 0.91 3.43 -17.40
N LEU A 62 -0.26 3.55 -16.75
CA LEU A 62 -0.44 3.24 -15.34
C LEU A 62 -0.27 1.75 -15.06
N ASN A 63 -0.85 0.88 -15.90
CA ASN A 63 -0.64 -0.57 -15.80
C ASN A 63 0.84 -0.93 -15.86
N LEU A 64 1.59 -0.35 -16.81
CA LEU A 64 3.01 -0.60 -16.94
C LEU A 64 3.81 -0.02 -15.77
N ALA A 65 3.47 1.19 -15.29
CA ALA A 65 4.15 1.83 -14.17
C ALA A 65 4.00 1.02 -12.88
N VAL A 66 2.78 0.55 -12.58
CA VAL A 66 2.50 -0.31 -11.41
C VAL A 66 3.17 -1.67 -11.55
N THR A 67 3.14 -2.27 -12.74
CA THR A 67 3.85 -3.54 -12.99
C THR A 67 5.34 -3.39 -12.74
N ASN A 68 5.96 -2.35 -13.30
CA ASN A 68 7.38 -2.06 -13.09
C ASN A 68 7.70 -1.80 -11.62
N HIS A 69 6.82 -1.11 -10.90
CA HIS A 69 7.00 -0.88 -9.46
C HIS A 69 7.11 -2.20 -8.69
N PHE A 70 6.15 -3.11 -8.87
CA PHE A 70 6.15 -4.40 -8.18
C PHE A 70 7.26 -5.33 -8.68
N PHE A 71 7.57 -5.31 -9.97
CA PHE A 71 8.66 -6.08 -10.55
C PHE A 71 10.02 -5.66 -9.95
N CYS A 72 10.30 -4.35 -9.87
CA CYS A 72 11.55 -3.86 -9.27
C CYS A 72 11.61 -4.05 -7.75
N MET A 73 10.47 -4.09 -7.05
CA MET A 73 10.43 -4.46 -5.63
C MET A 73 10.70 -5.95 -5.40
N ALA A 74 10.60 -6.78 -6.44
CA ALA A 74 10.70 -8.23 -6.33
C ALA A 74 12.12 -8.72 -5.97
N ASP A 75 13.15 -7.88 -6.09
CA ASP A 75 14.50 -8.17 -5.59
C ASP A 75 14.51 -8.48 -4.08
N HIS A 76 13.48 -8.05 -3.35
CA HIS A 76 13.26 -8.39 -1.94
C HIS A 76 12.20 -9.49 -1.70
N ARG A 77 11.34 -9.78 -2.68
CA ARG A 77 10.25 -10.78 -2.63
C ARG A 77 9.99 -11.35 -4.02
N GLN A 78 10.32 -12.61 -4.25
CA GLN A 78 10.00 -13.27 -5.52
C GLN A 78 8.47 -13.38 -5.70
N PHE A 79 7.89 -12.53 -6.56
CA PHE A 79 6.48 -12.61 -6.94
C PHE A 79 6.30 -13.57 -8.12
N SER A 80 5.26 -14.40 -8.08
CA SER A 80 4.85 -15.18 -9.27
C SER A 80 4.11 -14.31 -10.28
N GLU A 81 4.04 -14.74 -11.53
CA GLU A 81 3.30 -14.04 -12.60
C GLU A 81 1.84 -13.77 -12.22
N GLY A 82 1.17 -14.75 -11.60
CA GLY A 82 -0.19 -14.60 -11.08
C GLY A 82 -0.29 -13.56 -9.97
N GLN A 83 0.72 -13.44 -9.10
CA GLN A 83 0.77 -12.43 -8.04
C GLN A 83 1.00 -11.03 -8.60
N LEU A 84 1.88 -10.86 -9.58
CA LEU A 84 2.09 -9.58 -10.26
C LEU A 84 0.81 -9.12 -10.97
N THR A 85 0.14 -10.04 -11.66
CA THR A 85 -1.16 -9.75 -12.30
C THR A 85 -2.20 -9.33 -11.26
N LEU A 86 -2.27 -10.03 -10.12
CA LEU A 86 -3.18 -9.69 -9.03
C LEU A 86 -2.89 -8.30 -8.44
N LEU A 87 -1.63 -8.01 -8.14
CA LEU A 87 -1.19 -6.72 -7.61
C LEU A 87 -1.48 -5.57 -8.57
N ARG A 88 -1.21 -5.77 -9.87
CA ARG A 88 -1.55 -4.82 -10.93
C ARG A 88 -3.04 -4.53 -10.96
N SER A 89 -3.87 -5.56 -11.07
CA SER A 89 -5.33 -5.42 -11.12
C SER A 89 -5.92 -4.81 -9.85
N ALA A 90 -5.31 -5.01 -8.68
CA ALA A 90 -5.77 -4.37 -7.45
C ALA A 90 -5.49 -2.86 -7.40
N ASN A 91 -4.37 -2.43 -7.98
CA ASN A 91 -3.87 -1.06 -7.86
C ASN A 91 -4.25 -0.16 -9.05
N VAL A 92 -4.60 -0.76 -10.19
CA VAL A 92 -5.04 -0.07 -11.41
C VAL A 92 -6.30 -0.76 -11.95
N SER A 93 -7.38 -0.77 -11.16
CA SER A 93 -8.73 -1.13 -11.62
C SER A 93 -9.59 0.12 -11.78
N ASN A 94 -10.63 0.03 -12.61
CA ASN A 94 -11.63 1.09 -12.74
C ASN A 94 -12.16 1.53 -11.38
N HIS A 95 -12.48 0.57 -10.49
CA HIS A 95 -12.94 0.85 -9.15
C HIS A 95 -11.90 1.64 -8.32
N LYS A 96 -10.65 1.19 -8.30
CA LYS A 96 -9.56 1.86 -7.58
C LYS A 96 -9.35 3.29 -8.09
N LEU A 97 -9.32 3.47 -9.40
CA LEU A 97 -9.12 4.77 -10.03
C LEU A 97 -10.32 5.70 -9.82
N ALA A 98 -11.55 5.17 -9.85
CA ALA A 98 -12.74 5.93 -9.51
C ALA A 98 -12.71 6.41 -8.05
N CYS A 99 -12.31 5.57 -7.09
CA CYS A 99 -12.11 5.99 -5.70
C CYS A 99 -11.03 7.08 -5.59
N VAL A 100 -9.91 6.95 -6.32
CA VAL A 100 -8.87 7.99 -6.40
C VAL A 100 -9.44 9.31 -6.91
N ALA A 101 -10.28 9.28 -7.95
CA ALA A 101 -10.94 10.48 -8.48
C ALA A 101 -11.80 11.18 -7.42
N VAL A 102 -12.52 10.41 -6.59
CA VAL A 102 -13.35 10.94 -5.50
C VAL A 102 -12.49 11.51 -4.38
N ARG A 103 -11.52 10.74 -3.87
CA ARG A 103 -10.64 11.16 -2.75
C ARG A 103 -9.92 12.46 -3.02
N HIS A 104 -9.46 12.66 -4.25
CA HIS A 104 -8.75 13.88 -4.65
C HIS A 104 -9.67 14.96 -5.22
N GLY A 105 -10.98 14.74 -5.26
CA GLY A 105 -11.96 15.71 -5.75
C GLY A 105 -11.89 15.99 -7.26
N LEU A 106 -11.23 15.12 -8.05
CA LEU A 106 -11.03 15.30 -9.49
C LEU A 106 -12.35 15.33 -10.27
N TYR A 107 -13.35 14.58 -9.80
CA TYR A 107 -14.69 14.53 -10.40
C TYR A 107 -15.36 15.91 -10.54
N ARG A 108 -15.03 16.87 -9.67
CA ARG A 108 -15.59 18.23 -9.68
C ARG A 108 -15.12 19.07 -10.87
N TYR A 109 -14.03 18.66 -11.50
CA TYR A 109 -13.42 19.36 -12.64
C TYR A 109 -13.68 18.65 -13.96
N LEU A 110 -14.48 17.58 -13.95
CA LEU A 110 -14.90 16.86 -15.14
C LEU A 110 -15.87 17.73 -15.95
N ARG A 111 -15.52 17.98 -17.21
CA ARG A 111 -16.41 18.63 -18.18
C ARG A 111 -17.13 17.56 -19.01
N HIS A 112 -18.45 17.44 -18.84
CA HIS A 112 -19.33 16.54 -19.59
C HIS A 112 -20.68 17.22 -19.91
N ASN A 113 -21.39 16.68 -20.89
CA ASN A 113 -22.73 17.16 -21.32
C ASN A 113 -23.81 16.09 -21.04
N GLU A 114 -23.54 15.19 -20.10
CA GLU A 114 -24.39 14.03 -19.81
C GLU A 114 -24.97 14.19 -18.40
N PRO A 115 -26.20 14.69 -18.25
CA PRO A 115 -26.82 14.93 -16.94
C PRO A 115 -27.06 13.63 -16.16
N ALA A 116 -27.24 12.50 -16.86
CA ALA A 116 -27.37 11.17 -16.23
C ALA A 116 -26.11 10.72 -15.47
N PHE A 117 -24.97 11.41 -15.62
CA PHE A 117 -23.78 11.15 -14.83
C PHE A 117 -23.84 11.76 -13.43
N ASP A 118 -24.55 12.88 -13.25
CA ASP A 118 -24.52 13.61 -11.98
C ASP A 118 -25.09 12.78 -10.84
N ASP A 119 -26.25 12.15 -11.05
CA ASP A 119 -26.88 11.27 -10.06
C ASP A 119 -26.00 10.06 -9.73
N LYS A 120 -25.42 9.42 -10.76
CA LYS A 120 -24.56 8.24 -10.59
C LYS A 120 -23.23 8.57 -9.91
N ILE A 121 -22.62 9.70 -10.26
CA ILE A 121 -21.39 10.20 -9.63
C ILE A 121 -21.70 10.57 -8.19
N GLY A 122 -22.81 11.27 -7.92
CA GLY A 122 -23.26 11.62 -6.58
C GLY A 122 -23.41 10.41 -5.68
N GLU A 123 -24.17 9.40 -6.14
CA GLU A 123 -24.31 8.13 -5.42
C GLU A 123 -22.95 7.44 -5.21
N PHE A 124 -22.07 7.47 -6.21
CA PHE A 124 -20.75 6.88 -6.10
C PHE A 124 -19.91 7.56 -5.00
N VAL A 125 -19.85 8.89 -5.06
CA VAL A 125 -19.12 9.78 -4.14
C VAL A 125 -19.59 9.59 -2.71
N GLU A 126 -20.90 9.58 -2.47
CA GLU A 126 -21.47 9.41 -1.12
C GLU A 126 -20.99 8.12 -0.47
N ALA A 127 -21.03 6.98 -1.17
CA ALA A 127 -20.60 5.74 -0.56
C ALA A 127 -19.09 5.66 -0.34
N VAL A 128 -18.28 6.26 -1.22
CA VAL A 128 -16.83 6.34 -1.00
C VAL A 128 -16.53 7.16 0.25
N ILE A 129 -17.22 8.29 0.44
CA ILE A 129 -17.12 9.14 1.64
C ILE A 129 -17.59 8.37 2.90
N ASN A 130 -18.63 7.55 2.79
CA ASN A 130 -19.13 6.70 3.88
C ASN A 130 -18.23 5.49 4.18
N GLY A 131 -17.09 5.33 3.49
CA GLY A 131 -16.13 4.26 3.74
C GLY A 131 -16.51 2.92 3.13
N GLU A 132 -17.43 2.90 2.16
CA GLU A 132 -17.79 1.69 1.40
C GLU A 132 -16.78 1.38 0.28
N GLU A 133 -15.51 1.78 0.45
CA GLU A 133 -14.45 1.40 -0.46
C GLU A 133 -14.17 -0.09 -0.30
N ASP A 134 -14.37 -0.84 -1.38
CA ASP A 134 -14.05 -2.26 -1.40
C ASP A 134 -12.96 -2.55 -2.42
N VAL A 135 -12.13 -3.56 -2.14
CA VAL A 135 -11.04 -3.93 -3.05
C VAL A 135 -11.61 -4.82 -4.15
N GLY A 136 -12.29 -4.21 -5.11
CA GLY A 136 -13.05 -4.91 -6.15
C GLY A 136 -12.19 -5.43 -7.31
N PHE A 137 -12.22 -6.75 -7.55
CA PHE A 137 -11.64 -7.46 -8.70
C PHE A 137 -12.67 -7.77 -9.81
N PHE A 138 -13.87 -7.21 -9.72
CA PHE A 138 -15.02 -7.61 -10.53
C PHE A 138 -15.86 -6.43 -10.98
N GLU A 139 -16.63 -6.66 -12.05
CA GLU A 139 -17.56 -5.70 -12.65
C GLU A 139 -18.40 -4.99 -11.61
N SER A 140 -18.34 -3.68 -11.67
CA SER A 140 -18.78 -2.79 -10.63
C SER A 140 -19.60 -1.65 -11.22
N ASP A 141 -20.54 -1.16 -10.41
CA ASP A 141 -21.50 -0.14 -10.82
C ASP A 141 -20.89 1.28 -10.82
N GLU A 142 -19.56 1.42 -10.78
CA GLU A 142 -18.94 2.76 -10.79
C GLU A 142 -19.13 3.47 -12.13
N PRO A 143 -19.29 4.80 -12.10
CA PRO A 143 -19.22 5.60 -13.31
C PRO A 143 -17.80 5.49 -13.90
N LYS A 144 -17.66 4.75 -15.01
CA LYS A 144 -16.37 4.54 -15.70
C LYS A 144 -15.62 5.85 -15.98
N VAL A 145 -16.36 6.93 -16.21
CA VAL A 145 -15.80 8.28 -16.41
C VAL A 145 -14.88 8.75 -15.28
N LEU A 146 -15.09 8.29 -14.04
CA LEU A 146 -14.22 8.60 -12.90
C LEU A 146 -12.86 7.91 -12.98
N ALA A 147 -12.80 6.70 -13.53
CA ALA A 147 -11.52 6.05 -13.84
C ALA A 147 -10.86 6.75 -15.03
N ASP A 148 -11.63 6.99 -16.10
CA ASP A 148 -11.15 7.57 -17.35
C ASP A 148 -10.52 8.97 -17.14
N ILE A 149 -11.05 9.80 -16.22
CA ILE A 149 -10.45 11.12 -15.92
C ILE A 149 -9.07 10.98 -15.26
N VAL A 150 -8.91 10.03 -14.33
CA VAL A 150 -7.61 9.78 -13.66
C VAL A 150 -6.60 9.28 -14.69
N GLU A 151 -7.00 8.33 -15.53
CA GLU A 151 -6.17 7.82 -16.62
C GLU A 151 -5.80 8.93 -17.61
N SER A 152 -6.76 9.77 -17.99
CA SER A 152 -6.52 10.88 -18.92
C SER A 152 -5.54 11.91 -18.34
N VAL A 153 -5.62 12.20 -17.05
CA VAL A 153 -4.67 13.07 -16.35
C VAL A 153 -3.28 12.42 -16.30
N ALA A 154 -3.20 11.11 -16.03
CA ALA A 154 -1.94 10.37 -16.11
C ALA A 154 -1.33 10.45 -17.53
N ALA A 155 -2.14 10.27 -18.57
CA ALA A 155 -1.73 10.38 -19.96
C ALA A 155 -1.21 11.79 -20.30
N ALA A 156 -1.87 12.84 -19.81
CA ALA A 156 -1.42 14.21 -19.99
C ALA A 156 -0.02 14.44 -19.39
N ILE A 157 0.20 13.99 -18.16
CA ILE A 157 1.52 14.06 -17.51
C ILE A 157 2.54 13.23 -18.29
N TYR A 158 2.17 12.00 -18.68
CA TYR A 158 3.05 11.09 -19.41
C TYR A 158 3.51 11.67 -20.75
N ILE A 159 2.60 12.28 -21.51
CA ILE A 159 2.90 12.96 -22.77
C ILE A 159 3.84 14.16 -22.53
N GLU A 160 3.55 15.01 -21.54
CA GLU A 160 4.36 16.21 -21.31
C GLU A 160 5.78 15.89 -20.82
N LEU A 161 5.93 14.76 -20.13
CA LEU A 161 7.21 14.21 -19.71
C LEU A 161 7.94 13.43 -20.82
N ASN A 162 7.50 13.54 -22.07
CA ASN A 162 8.05 12.82 -23.23
C ASN A 162 8.03 11.29 -23.05
N PHE A 163 6.92 10.76 -22.55
CA PHE A 163 6.70 9.32 -22.36
C PHE A 163 7.70 8.67 -21.38
N ASP A 164 8.14 9.42 -20.37
CA ASP A 164 9.00 8.92 -19.29
C ASP A 164 8.18 8.28 -18.16
N LEU A 165 8.17 6.94 -18.13
CA LEU A 165 7.39 6.15 -17.18
C LEU A 165 7.83 6.33 -15.72
N VAL A 166 9.14 6.52 -15.47
CA VAL A 166 9.67 6.68 -14.11
C VAL A 166 9.20 8.00 -13.53
N LYS A 167 9.29 9.08 -14.32
CA LYS A 167 8.80 10.39 -13.89
C LYS A 167 7.28 10.42 -13.72
N LEU A 168 6.54 9.74 -14.60
CA LEU A 168 5.09 9.54 -14.43
C LEU A 168 4.81 8.87 -13.08
N TRP A 169 5.45 7.74 -12.79
CA TRP A 169 5.24 7.00 -11.55
C TRP A 169 5.54 7.84 -10.31
N MET A 170 6.65 8.59 -10.31
CA MET A 170 6.99 9.48 -9.18
C MET A 170 5.91 10.53 -8.89
N LYS A 171 5.21 11.02 -9.92
CA LYS A 171 4.13 12.00 -9.77
C LYS A 171 2.80 11.37 -9.42
N PHE A 172 2.51 10.19 -9.98
CA PHE A 172 1.20 9.56 -9.85
C PHE A 172 1.08 8.63 -8.64
N LYS A 173 2.18 8.02 -8.18
CA LYS A 173 2.18 7.13 -7.02
C LYS A 173 1.49 7.75 -5.79
N PRO A 174 1.80 9.00 -5.37
CA PRO A 174 1.13 9.63 -4.22
C PRO A 174 -0.39 9.72 -4.36
N LEU A 175 -0.91 9.82 -5.59
CA LEU A 175 -2.34 9.87 -5.85
C LEU A 175 -3.01 8.50 -5.69
N LEU A 176 -2.28 7.42 -5.98
CA LEU A 176 -2.77 6.04 -5.93
C LEU A 176 -2.74 5.43 -4.51
N GLU A 177 -2.08 6.10 -3.55
CA GLU A 177 -2.00 5.60 -2.17
C GLU A 177 -3.40 5.46 -1.52
N PRO A 178 -3.63 4.43 -0.70
CA PRO A 178 -2.68 3.37 -0.33
C PRO A 178 -2.46 2.36 -1.47
N ILE A 179 -1.21 1.99 -1.75
CA ILE A 179 -0.88 0.89 -2.67
C ILE A 179 -1.17 -0.45 -1.97
N TYR A 180 -2.03 -1.28 -2.56
CA TYR A 180 -2.37 -2.60 -2.03
C TYR A 180 -1.23 -3.60 -2.21
N THR A 181 -0.83 -4.27 -1.14
CA THR A 181 0.15 -5.37 -1.15
C THR A 181 -0.54 -6.74 -1.16
N LEU A 182 0.23 -7.81 -1.36
CA LEU A 182 -0.31 -9.17 -1.30
C LEU A 182 -0.97 -9.49 0.05
N GLU A 183 -0.45 -8.94 1.15
CA GLU A 183 -1.06 -9.08 2.48
C GLU A 183 -2.47 -8.50 2.48
N ASN A 184 -2.64 -7.26 2.02
CA ASN A 184 -3.97 -6.63 1.98
C ASN A 184 -4.96 -7.41 1.10
N LEU A 185 -4.47 -8.07 0.05
CA LEU A 185 -5.31 -8.82 -0.90
C LEU A 185 -5.65 -10.23 -0.43
N ARG A 186 -4.79 -10.85 0.40
CA ARG A 186 -5.04 -12.18 0.99
C ARG A 186 -6.19 -12.15 1.98
N ASP A 187 -6.38 -11.05 2.69
CA ASP A 187 -7.47 -10.90 3.65
C ASP A 187 -8.84 -10.63 2.97
N HIS A 188 -8.85 -10.43 1.65
CA HIS A 188 -10.09 -10.15 0.93
C HIS A 188 -10.98 -11.41 0.84
N PRO A 189 -12.25 -11.37 1.29
CA PRO A 189 -13.13 -12.55 1.39
C PRO A 189 -13.26 -13.34 0.07
N MET A 190 -13.37 -12.66 -1.06
CA MET A 190 -13.49 -13.36 -2.35
C MET A 190 -12.18 -14.08 -2.75
N THR A 191 -11.03 -13.53 -2.37
CA THR A 191 -9.72 -14.14 -2.62
C THR A 191 -9.55 -15.38 -1.74
N ILE A 192 -9.86 -15.26 -0.45
CA ILE A 192 -9.85 -16.37 0.51
C ILE A 192 -10.74 -17.51 0.01
N LEU A 193 -11.98 -17.20 -0.39
CA LEU A 193 -12.93 -18.20 -0.84
C LEU A 193 -12.45 -18.93 -2.11
N LYS A 194 -11.90 -18.20 -3.09
CA LYS A 194 -11.32 -18.79 -4.31
C LYS A 194 -10.15 -19.71 -3.98
N GLU A 195 -9.24 -19.27 -3.12
CA GLU A 195 -8.07 -20.06 -2.74
C GLU A 195 -8.48 -21.32 -1.97
N PHE A 196 -9.45 -21.19 -1.05
CA PHE A 196 -10.04 -22.32 -0.34
C PHE A 196 -10.64 -23.34 -1.30
N CYS A 197 -11.48 -22.89 -2.26
CA CYS A 197 -12.10 -23.79 -3.23
C CYS A 197 -11.05 -24.50 -4.08
N LYS A 198 -10.03 -23.77 -4.55
CA LYS A 198 -8.91 -24.34 -5.32
C LYS A 198 -8.14 -25.40 -4.54
N LYS A 199 -7.79 -25.15 -3.28
CA LYS A 199 -7.08 -26.11 -2.41
C LYS A 199 -7.92 -27.33 -2.09
N SER A 200 -9.22 -27.13 -1.92
CA SER A 200 -10.19 -28.16 -1.55
C SER A 200 -10.70 -28.97 -2.75
N GLY A 201 -10.31 -28.61 -3.98
CA GLY A 201 -10.85 -29.20 -5.22
C GLY A 201 -12.33 -28.90 -5.48
N LYS A 202 -12.89 -27.87 -4.82
CA LYS A 202 -14.30 -27.49 -4.92
C LYS A 202 -14.54 -26.51 -6.06
N ARG A 203 -15.72 -26.61 -6.69
CA ARG A 203 -16.12 -25.71 -7.78
C ARG A 203 -16.87 -24.50 -7.22
N LEU A 204 -16.32 -23.31 -7.45
CA LEU A 204 -16.92 -22.03 -7.06
C LEU A 204 -17.68 -21.43 -8.24
N TYR A 205 -18.95 -21.08 -8.02
CA TYR A 205 -19.78 -20.33 -8.97
C TYR A 205 -20.34 -19.09 -8.27
N VAL A 206 -20.20 -17.93 -8.90
CA VAL A 206 -20.84 -16.69 -8.45
C VAL A 206 -21.83 -16.30 -9.54
N LEU A 207 -23.12 -16.36 -9.22
CA LEU A 207 -24.16 -15.97 -10.16
C LEU A 207 -24.41 -14.45 -10.07
N PRO A 208 -24.79 -13.80 -11.18
CA PRO A 208 -25.26 -12.42 -11.16
C PRO A 208 -26.53 -12.28 -10.32
N ARG A 209 -27.00 -11.04 -10.13
CA ARG A 209 -28.21 -10.76 -9.35
C ARG A 209 -29.40 -11.57 -9.88
N ASP A 210 -30.07 -12.28 -8.97
CA ASP A 210 -31.32 -12.98 -9.26
C ASP A 210 -32.52 -12.01 -9.29
N GLU A 211 -33.73 -12.55 -9.49
CA GLU A 211 -34.99 -11.78 -9.49
C GLU A 211 -35.25 -11.04 -8.16
N THR A 212 -34.63 -11.50 -7.07
CA THR A 212 -34.70 -10.86 -5.74
C THR A 212 -33.59 -9.83 -5.50
N GLY A 213 -32.71 -9.61 -6.49
CA GLY A 213 -31.57 -8.70 -6.41
C GLY A 213 -30.36 -9.25 -5.65
N ASN A 214 -30.39 -10.53 -5.25
CA ASN A 214 -29.33 -11.16 -4.48
C ASN A 214 -28.21 -11.69 -5.38
N ILE A 215 -26.96 -11.53 -4.96
CA ILE A 215 -25.81 -12.21 -5.54
C ILE A 215 -25.57 -13.50 -4.76
N ASN A 216 -25.61 -14.61 -5.49
CA ASN A 216 -25.53 -15.94 -4.91
C ASN A 216 -24.18 -16.60 -5.20
N VAL A 217 -23.54 -17.07 -4.14
CA VAL A 217 -22.26 -17.77 -4.18
C VAL A 217 -22.48 -19.25 -3.89
N TYR A 218 -22.16 -20.10 -4.87
CA TYR A 218 -22.30 -21.54 -4.79
C TYR A 218 -20.94 -22.23 -4.73
N VAL A 219 -20.81 -23.21 -3.84
CA VAL A 219 -19.64 -24.08 -3.75
C VAL A 219 -20.11 -25.52 -3.92
N ASP A 220 -19.59 -26.22 -4.92
CA ASP A 220 -20.04 -27.57 -5.35
C ASP A 220 -21.54 -27.66 -5.63
N GLY A 221 -22.13 -26.58 -6.16
CA GLY A 221 -23.56 -26.49 -6.46
C GLY A 221 -24.44 -26.20 -5.24
N GLN A 222 -23.88 -26.09 -4.03
CA GLN A 222 -24.62 -25.71 -2.83
C GLN A 222 -24.52 -24.21 -2.56
N LEU A 223 -25.66 -23.56 -2.34
CA LEU A 223 -25.71 -22.15 -1.95
C LEU A 223 -24.95 -21.94 -0.63
N SER A 224 -23.84 -21.22 -0.71
CA SER A 224 -22.91 -21.02 0.39
C SER A 224 -23.02 -19.62 0.99
N GLY A 225 -23.39 -18.62 0.20
CA GLY A 225 -23.70 -17.27 0.69
C GLY A 225 -24.56 -16.49 -0.29
N SER A 226 -25.31 -15.52 0.20
CA SER A 226 -26.24 -14.70 -0.58
C SER A 226 -26.39 -13.31 0.05
N ASP A 227 -26.35 -12.26 -0.76
CA ASP A 227 -26.55 -10.89 -0.29
C ASP A 227 -27.08 -9.96 -1.39
N SER A 228 -27.93 -8.99 -1.04
CA SER A 228 -28.57 -8.01 -1.95
C SER A 228 -28.10 -6.57 -1.74
N ALA A 229 -26.89 -6.35 -1.21
CA ALA A 229 -26.38 -4.98 -1.07
C ALA A 229 -26.50 -4.18 -2.37
N LYS A 230 -26.75 -2.86 -2.19
CA LYS A 230 -27.03 -1.91 -3.26
C LYS A 230 -26.01 -1.96 -4.41
N ARG A 231 -24.75 -2.24 -4.08
CA ARG A 231 -23.64 -2.40 -5.04
C ARG A 231 -23.25 -3.85 -5.22
N LYS A 232 -22.95 -4.22 -6.48
CA LYS A 232 -22.53 -5.57 -6.85
C LYS A 232 -21.29 -6.06 -6.08
N ASN A 233 -20.26 -5.23 -5.95
CA ASN A 233 -19.03 -5.61 -5.21
C ASN A 233 -19.29 -5.85 -3.71
N THR A 234 -20.05 -4.96 -3.08
CA THR A 234 -20.40 -5.10 -1.65
C THR A 234 -21.19 -6.38 -1.40
N ALA A 235 -22.20 -6.66 -2.25
CA ALA A 235 -23.00 -7.88 -2.19
C ALA A 235 -22.14 -9.12 -2.39
N GLN A 236 -21.25 -9.12 -3.39
CA GLN A 236 -20.29 -10.21 -3.62
C GLN A 236 -19.38 -10.45 -2.41
N ARG A 237 -18.85 -9.38 -1.80
CA ARG A 237 -17.99 -9.49 -0.63
C ARG A 237 -18.75 -10.08 0.56
N ILE A 238 -19.96 -9.60 0.84
CA ILE A 238 -20.76 -10.10 1.96
C ILE A 238 -21.16 -11.56 1.71
N ALA A 239 -21.63 -11.90 0.51
CA ALA A 239 -21.93 -13.27 0.13
C ALA A 239 -20.70 -14.19 0.25
N ALA A 240 -19.51 -13.72 -0.12
CA ALA A 240 -18.27 -14.47 0.07
C ALA A 240 -17.91 -14.64 1.55
N LYS A 241 -18.09 -13.60 2.39
CA LYS A 241 -17.89 -13.71 3.85
C LYS A 241 -18.82 -14.76 4.45
N GLN A 242 -20.11 -14.74 4.09
CA GLN A 242 -21.08 -15.76 4.53
C GLN A 242 -20.67 -17.16 4.07
N ALA A 243 -20.24 -17.31 2.82
CA ALA A 243 -19.76 -18.58 2.29
C ALA A 243 -18.56 -19.12 3.08
N ILE A 244 -17.58 -18.27 3.39
CA ILE A 244 -16.43 -18.66 4.22
C ILE A 244 -16.88 -19.12 5.61
N GLN A 245 -17.76 -18.37 6.27
CA GLN A 245 -18.29 -18.71 7.60
C GLN A 245 -19.04 -20.05 7.59
N LYS A 246 -19.87 -20.28 6.57
CA LYS A 246 -20.61 -21.54 6.43
C LYS A 246 -19.67 -22.71 6.19
N LEU A 247 -18.64 -22.51 5.36
CA LEU A 247 -17.62 -23.54 5.08
C LEU A 247 -16.75 -23.85 6.30
N SER A 248 -16.40 -22.84 7.11
CA SER A 248 -15.65 -23.06 8.36
C SER A 248 -16.48 -23.84 9.37
N GLN A 249 -17.77 -23.50 9.52
CA GLN A 249 -18.68 -24.24 10.40
C GLN A 249 -18.84 -25.71 9.99
N LEU A 250 -18.92 -26.01 8.70
CA LEU A 250 -18.99 -27.39 8.20
C LEU A 250 -17.73 -28.20 8.51
N MET A 251 -16.55 -27.55 8.59
CA MET A 251 -15.32 -28.20 9.03
C MET A 251 -15.31 -28.50 10.53
N ASP A 252 -15.91 -27.64 11.35
CA ASP A 252 -16.02 -27.85 12.80
C ASP A 252 -17.06 -28.93 13.14
N VAL A 253 -18.13 -29.06 12.35
CA VAL A 253 -19.18 -30.08 12.55
C VAL A 253 -18.69 -31.47 12.13
N ASN A 254 -17.94 -31.60 11.04
CA ASN A 254 -17.34 -32.90 10.64
C ASN A 254 -16.26 -33.40 11.61
N ASN A 255 -15.65 -32.53 12.41
CA ASN A 255 -14.73 -32.91 13.48
C ASN A 255 -15.44 -33.30 14.79
N LYS A 256 -16.76 -33.06 14.92
CA LYS A 256 -17.56 -33.43 16.10
C LYS A 256 -18.26 -34.79 15.95
N GLY A 257 -18.02 -35.51 14.86
CA GLY A 257 -18.55 -36.84 14.56
C GLY A 257 -17.67 -38.00 15.03
N THR A 258 -16.90 -37.86 16.10
CA THR A 258 -16.28 -39.01 16.78
C THR A 258 -15.95 -38.67 18.24
N ALA A 259 -16.67 -39.36 19.13
CA ALA A 259 -16.41 -39.56 20.55
C ALA A 259 -16.37 -38.34 21.49
N ALA A 260 -17.25 -38.42 22.48
CA ALA A 260 -17.28 -37.60 23.68
C ALA A 260 -15.91 -37.50 24.39
N GLY A 261 -15.61 -36.30 24.88
CA GLY A 261 -14.47 -36.02 25.74
C GLY A 261 -13.96 -34.60 25.52
N ASN A 262 -14.20 -33.72 26.48
CA ASN A 262 -13.66 -32.36 26.59
C ASN A 262 -12.24 -32.24 26.03
N ASP A 263 -12.03 -31.40 25.01
CA ASP A 263 -10.73 -30.76 24.83
C ASP A 263 -10.80 -29.54 23.90
N ASN A 264 -9.98 -28.54 24.19
CA ASN A 264 -9.61 -27.43 23.30
C ASN A 264 -8.80 -27.99 22.12
N SER A 265 -9.45 -28.77 21.25
CA SER A 265 -8.80 -29.48 20.15
C SER A 265 -8.41 -28.52 19.02
N PHE A 266 -7.23 -27.94 19.19
CA PHE A 266 -6.45 -27.28 18.17
C PHE A 266 -6.04 -28.30 17.09
N ARG A 267 -6.29 -28.01 15.81
CA ARG A 267 -5.96 -28.94 14.70
C ARG A 267 -4.44 -29.10 14.61
N ILE A 268 -3.93 -30.24 15.09
CA ILE A 268 -2.50 -30.60 15.06
C ILE A 268 -1.92 -30.47 13.63
N GLU A 269 -2.73 -30.66 12.60
CA GLU A 269 -2.30 -30.63 11.19
C GLU A 269 -1.75 -29.28 10.70
N GLU A 270 -2.11 -28.17 11.34
CA GLU A 270 -1.65 -26.82 10.97
C GLU A 270 -0.63 -26.23 11.96
N ALA A 271 -0.31 -26.98 13.02
CA ALA A 271 0.49 -26.51 14.14
C ALA A 271 1.88 -25.97 13.75
N MET A 272 2.51 -26.57 12.73
CA MET A 272 3.79 -26.07 12.22
C MET A 272 3.63 -24.67 11.62
N HIS A 273 2.62 -24.42 10.78
CA HIS A 273 2.42 -23.11 10.18
C HIS A 273 2.11 -22.05 11.25
N GLU A 274 1.23 -22.39 12.19
CA GLU A 274 0.84 -21.49 13.28
C GLU A 274 2.03 -21.10 14.15
N LEU A 275 2.92 -22.05 14.49
CA LEU A 275 4.12 -21.74 15.27
C LEU A 275 5.03 -20.73 14.54
N HIS A 276 5.16 -20.83 13.21
CA HIS A 276 5.92 -19.86 12.42
C HIS A 276 5.28 -18.47 12.43
N VAL A 277 3.94 -18.40 12.27
CA VAL A 277 3.19 -17.14 12.32
C VAL A 277 3.35 -16.48 13.69
N ARG A 278 3.27 -17.27 14.77
CA ARG A 278 3.42 -16.79 16.15
C ARG A 278 4.82 -16.24 16.43
N CYS A 279 5.87 -16.91 15.95
CA CYS A 279 7.24 -16.44 16.08
C CYS A 279 7.46 -15.14 15.29
N ALA A 280 6.93 -15.06 14.06
CA ALA A 280 7.02 -13.86 13.24
C ALA A 280 6.33 -12.65 13.88
N LYS A 281 5.15 -12.84 14.50
CA LYS A 281 4.43 -11.77 15.19
C LYS A 281 5.17 -11.24 16.41
N LYS A 282 5.90 -12.10 17.13
CA LYS A 282 6.69 -11.75 18.31
C LYS A 282 8.14 -11.37 17.96
N TRP A 283 8.50 -11.22 16.68
CA TRP A 283 9.86 -10.95 16.21
C TRP A 283 10.91 -11.95 16.72
N LEU A 284 10.50 -13.22 16.92
CA LEU A 284 11.38 -14.30 17.36
C LEU A 284 12.05 -14.97 16.14
N PRO A 285 13.24 -15.56 16.32
CA PRO A 285 13.88 -16.39 15.30
C PRO A 285 12.97 -17.53 14.81
N LYS A 286 13.22 -18.01 13.59
CA LYS A 286 12.44 -19.11 13.02
C LYS A 286 12.63 -20.39 13.86
N PRO A 287 11.54 -21.15 14.13
CA PRO A 287 11.64 -22.42 14.85
C PRO A 287 12.55 -23.41 14.14
N ASP A 288 13.48 -24.03 14.87
CA ASP A 288 14.39 -25.04 14.33
C ASP A 288 13.88 -26.45 14.65
N TYR A 289 13.81 -27.33 13.65
CA TYR A 289 13.26 -28.68 13.79
C TYR A 289 14.34 -29.74 13.60
N LYS A 290 14.60 -30.52 14.66
CA LYS A 290 15.60 -31.59 14.66
C LYS A 290 14.96 -32.96 14.65
N LYS A 291 15.54 -33.87 13.86
CA LYS A 291 15.08 -35.25 13.74
C LYS A 291 15.71 -36.07 14.88
N GLU A 292 14.88 -36.60 15.77
CA GLU A 292 15.33 -37.31 16.97
C GLU A 292 15.47 -38.82 16.75
N LYS A 293 14.46 -39.44 16.14
CA LYS A 293 14.40 -40.90 15.99
C LYS A 293 13.68 -41.31 14.71
N VAL A 294 14.20 -42.36 14.07
CA VAL A 294 13.46 -43.17 13.10
C VAL A 294 13.35 -44.58 13.67
N SER A 295 12.13 -45.08 13.80
CA SER A 295 11.84 -46.44 14.26
C SER A 295 10.94 -47.15 13.26
N GLY A 296 10.85 -48.47 13.39
CA GLY A 296 9.90 -49.29 12.64
C GLY A 296 10.48 -49.90 11.36
N PRO A 297 9.76 -50.86 10.77
CA PRO A 297 10.15 -51.50 9.52
C PRO A 297 10.22 -50.52 8.35
N PRO A 298 10.99 -50.80 7.29
CA PRO A 298 11.04 -49.96 6.08
C PRO A 298 9.67 -49.68 5.44
N HIS A 299 8.72 -50.62 5.58
CA HIS A 299 7.36 -50.51 5.06
C HIS A 299 6.37 -49.79 6.01
N SER A 300 6.81 -49.38 7.20
CA SER A 300 6.02 -48.60 8.16
C SER A 300 6.91 -47.73 9.09
N PRO A 301 7.69 -46.80 8.50
CA PRO A 301 8.61 -45.98 9.28
C PRO A 301 7.85 -45.04 10.21
N LYS A 302 8.42 -44.82 11.39
CA LYS A 302 7.93 -43.91 12.41
C LYS A 302 8.99 -42.87 12.71
N PHE A 303 8.58 -41.62 12.83
CA PHE A 303 9.44 -40.44 12.96
C PHE A 303 9.11 -39.69 14.23
N VAL A 304 10.14 -39.22 14.92
CA VAL A 304 10.02 -38.29 16.04
C VAL A 304 10.88 -37.06 15.76
N TYR A 305 10.30 -35.88 15.95
CA TYR A 305 10.98 -34.59 15.79
C TYR A 305 10.92 -33.80 17.10
N SER A 306 11.93 -32.98 17.33
CA SER A 306 11.95 -31.92 18.34
C SER A 306 11.94 -30.56 17.66
N VAL A 307 11.42 -29.54 18.34
CA VAL A 307 11.44 -28.15 17.88
C VAL A 307 12.09 -27.27 18.95
N GLN A 308 12.90 -26.31 18.51
CA GLN A 308 13.60 -25.33 19.34
C GLN A 308 13.12 -23.92 18.97
N VAL A 309 12.74 -23.14 19.98
CA VAL A 309 12.31 -21.74 19.84
C VAL A 309 12.98 -20.91 20.93
N GLU A 310 13.58 -19.79 20.53
CA GLU A 310 14.14 -18.80 21.44
C GLU A 310 13.02 -17.83 21.87
N THR A 311 12.84 -17.63 23.17
CA THR A 311 11.84 -16.73 23.74
C THR A 311 12.39 -15.31 23.93
N SER A 312 11.52 -14.33 24.16
CA SER A 312 11.87 -12.89 24.22
C SER A 312 12.85 -12.52 25.35
N ASP A 313 13.00 -13.38 26.35
CA ASP A 313 13.95 -13.31 27.46
C ASP A 313 15.31 -13.95 27.14
N GLY A 314 15.53 -14.42 25.91
CA GLY A 314 16.77 -15.07 25.46
C GLY A 314 16.90 -16.54 25.87
N THR A 315 15.86 -17.14 26.45
CA THR A 315 15.85 -18.56 26.82
C THR A 315 15.49 -19.43 25.61
N VAL A 316 16.24 -20.50 25.35
CA VAL A 316 15.89 -21.46 24.28
C VAL A 316 15.04 -22.59 24.85
N LYS A 317 13.79 -22.70 24.39
CA LYS A 317 12.90 -23.83 24.73
C LYS A 317 12.98 -24.91 23.67
N SER A 318 13.06 -26.17 24.11
CA SER A 318 13.03 -27.34 23.24
C SER A 318 11.94 -28.31 23.68
N VAL A 319 11.11 -28.74 22.72
CA VAL A 319 10.00 -29.68 22.97
C VAL A 319 10.02 -30.80 21.94
N LYS A 320 9.83 -32.04 22.42
CA LYS A 320 9.78 -33.25 21.60
C LYS A 320 8.34 -33.64 21.28
N GLY A 321 8.06 -33.83 19.99
CA GLY A 321 6.77 -34.32 19.49
C GLY A 321 6.55 -35.82 19.69
N ASP A 322 5.36 -36.28 19.37
CA ASP A 322 4.98 -37.69 19.38
C ASP A 322 5.50 -38.43 18.16
N GLU A 323 5.57 -39.75 18.28
CA GLU A 323 5.93 -40.65 17.20
C GLU A 323 4.82 -40.74 16.14
N LYS A 324 5.14 -40.43 14.88
CA LYS A 324 4.18 -40.42 13.76
C LYS A 324 4.71 -41.13 12.53
N SER A 325 3.82 -41.68 11.72
CA SER A 325 4.16 -42.42 10.48
C SER A 325 4.66 -41.54 9.33
N ARG A 326 4.47 -40.21 9.40
CA ARG A 326 4.95 -39.25 8.41
C ARG A 326 5.74 -38.13 9.06
N ILE A 327 6.80 -37.69 8.39
CA ILE A 327 7.66 -36.57 8.84
C ILE A 327 6.85 -35.31 9.12
N GLN A 328 5.92 -34.95 8.23
CA GLN A 328 5.09 -33.75 8.40
C GLN A 328 4.25 -33.81 9.68
N TYR A 329 3.66 -34.97 10.00
CA TYR A 329 2.87 -35.13 11.22
C TYR A 329 3.74 -35.15 12.49
N ALA A 330 4.96 -35.70 12.41
CA ALA A 330 5.90 -35.65 13.52
C ALA A 330 6.33 -34.20 13.84
N LYS A 331 6.61 -33.40 12.81
CA LYS A 331 6.91 -31.97 12.95
C LYS A 331 5.72 -31.17 13.51
N ASN A 332 4.53 -31.43 12.98
CA ASN A 332 3.28 -30.82 13.45
C ASN A 332 2.99 -31.16 14.92
N SER A 333 3.21 -32.41 15.34
CA SER A 333 3.06 -32.80 16.75
C SER A 333 4.07 -32.08 17.66
N ALA A 334 5.33 -31.95 17.24
CA ALA A 334 6.33 -31.18 17.98
C ALA A 334 5.95 -29.69 18.08
N ALA A 335 5.47 -29.10 16.97
CA ALA A 335 5.03 -27.72 16.92
C ALA A 335 3.83 -27.45 17.84
N HIS A 336 2.86 -28.35 17.86
CA HIS A 336 1.67 -28.22 18.70
C HIS A 336 2.04 -28.20 20.18
N LYS A 337 2.88 -29.15 20.63
CA LYS A 337 3.35 -29.16 22.02
C LYS A 337 4.13 -27.90 22.38
N MET A 338 4.96 -27.39 21.46
CA MET A 338 5.67 -26.13 21.66
C MET A 338 4.72 -24.93 21.81
N ILE A 339 3.64 -24.85 21.03
CA ILE A 339 2.63 -23.80 21.17
C ILE A 339 2.02 -23.84 22.58
N LEU A 340 1.65 -25.03 23.07
CA LEU A 340 1.12 -25.20 24.43
C LEU A 340 2.13 -24.74 25.48
N THR A 341 3.39 -25.17 25.37
CA THR A 341 4.47 -24.76 26.29
C THR A 341 4.72 -23.24 26.27
N LEU A 342 4.56 -22.58 25.12
CA LEU A 342 4.67 -21.12 25.03
C LEU A 342 3.45 -20.40 25.63
N GLN A 343 2.25 -20.95 25.49
CA GLN A 343 1.04 -20.41 26.11
C GLN A 343 1.07 -20.51 27.63
N GLU A 344 1.52 -21.66 28.16
CA GLU A 344 1.73 -21.83 29.60
C GLU A 344 2.77 -20.83 30.13
N TYR A 345 3.83 -20.55 29.36
CA TYR A 345 4.85 -19.59 29.74
C TYR A 345 4.33 -18.15 29.78
N ASP A 346 3.60 -17.73 28.74
CA ASP A 346 2.98 -16.40 28.70
C ASP A 346 2.03 -16.21 29.90
N ASN A 347 1.28 -17.26 30.29
CA ASN A 347 0.39 -17.22 31.44
C ASN A 347 1.14 -17.06 32.77
N VAL A 348 2.29 -17.71 32.93
CA VAL A 348 3.14 -17.62 34.15
C VAL A 348 3.83 -16.25 34.26
N ILE A 349 4.16 -15.60 33.14
CA ILE A 349 4.74 -14.26 33.16
C ILE A 349 3.67 -13.23 33.56
N ASN A 350 2.47 -13.32 32.99
CA ASN A 350 1.38 -12.40 33.28
C ASN A 350 0.92 -12.45 34.75
N THR A 351 0.97 -13.61 35.40
CA THR A 351 0.64 -13.72 36.84
C THR A 351 1.73 -13.14 37.74
N LYS A 352 3.01 -13.22 37.34
CA LYS A 352 4.11 -12.59 38.08
C LYS A 352 4.11 -11.06 37.96
N GLU A 353 3.71 -10.51 36.82
CA GLU A 353 3.53 -9.05 36.66
C GLU A 353 2.32 -8.54 37.46
N SER A 354 1.22 -9.29 37.55
CA SER A 354 0.06 -8.88 38.37
C SER A 354 0.35 -8.89 39.87
N ASP A 355 1.14 -9.85 40.36
CA ASP A 355 1.54 -9.92 41.77
C ASP A 355 2.55 -8.81 42.15
N PHE A 356 3.34 -8.33 41.19
CA PHE A 356 4.29 -7.24 41.39
C PHE A 356 3.62 -5.85 41.43
N VAL A 357 2.50 -5.67 40.70
CA VAL A 357 1.77 -4.39 40.62
C VAL A 357 0.91 -4.11 41.86
N MET A 358 0.52 -5.14 42.63
CA MET A 358 -0.30 -4.97 43.85
C MET A 358 0.51 -4.64 45.13
N GLY A 359 1.84 -4.53 45.03
CA GLY A 359 2.73 -4.35 46.19
C GLY A 359 3.17 -2.92 46.53
N TYR A 360 2.98 -1.91 45.68
CA TYR A 360 3.50 -0.55 45.93
C TYR A 360 2.65 0.57 45.33
N ILE A 361 1.80 1.20 46.16
CA ILE A 361 1.36 2.59 45.98
C ILE A 361 1.50 3.27 47.34
N PRO A 362 2.51 4.15 47.53
CA PRO A 362 2.21 5.59 47.48
C PRO A 362 3.31 6.50 46.87
N SER A 363 2.85 7.62 46.27
CA SER A 363 3.53 8.94 46.08
C SER A 363 3.78 9.49 44.66
N LEU A 364 3.19 8.98 43.58
CA LEU A 364 3.33 9.59 42.24
C LEU A 364 2.55 10.91 42.02
N TYR A 365 1.66 11.31 42.94
CA TYR A 365 0.90 12.56 42.83
C TYR A 365 1.73 13.83 43.07
N THR A 366 2.97 13.74 43.56
CA THR A 366 3.84 14.90 43.81
C THR A 366 4.86 15.19 42.70
N LEU A 367 5.11 14.25 41.78
CA LEU A 367 6.06 14.46 40.67
C LEU A 367 5.42 15.11 39.43
N GLY A 368 4.17 14.77 39.11
CA GLY A 368 3.45 15.32 37.95
C GLY A 368 3.21 16.82 38.04
N ALA A 369 2.96 17.36 39.24
CA ALA A 369 2.68 18.77 39.44
C ALA A 369 3.91 19.68 39.24
N LYS A 370 5.13 19.17 39.48
CA LYS A 370 6.38 19.91 39.24
C LYS A 370 6.79 19.87 37.76
N ALA A 371 6.65 18.72 37.11
CA ALA A 371 6.94 18.57 35.68
C ALA A 371 6.02 19.44 34.81
N TYR A 372 4.73 19.51 35.14
CA TYR A 372 3.77 20.33 34.41
C TYR A 372 4.07 21.85 34.50
N ARG A 373 4.57 22.34 35.65
CA ARG A 373 4.97 23.76 35.79
C ARG A 373 6.19 24.10 34.95
N VAL A 374 7.19 23.22 34.90
CA VAL A 374 8.43 23.45 34.13
C VAL A 374 8.14 23.43 32.63
N ILE A 375 7.33 22.47 32.15
CA ILE A 375 6.96 22.37 30.74
C ILE A 375 6.13 23.58 30.29
N ARG A 376 5.20 24.05 31.14
CA ARG A 376 4.40 25.25 30.85
C ARG A 376 5.25 26.53 30.82
N SER A 377 6.26 26.66 31.68
CA SER A 377 7.20 27.79 31.66
C SER A 377 8.09 27.77 30.42
N LEU A 378 8.55 26.59 29.98
CA LEU A 378 9.37 26.45 28.76
C LEU A 378 8.56 26.73 27.49
N LEU A 379 7.29 26.31 27.42
CA LEU A 379 6.40 26.61 26.29
C LEU A 379 6.08 28.11 26.17
N MET A 380 5.93 28.82 27.29
CA MET A 380 5.72 30.28 27.28
C MET A 380 6.98 31.06 26.85
N VAL A 381 8.18 30.58 27.21
CA VAL A 381 9.45 31.18 26.76
C VAL A 381 9.70 30.91 25.27
N TRP A 382 9.25 29.77 24.75
CA TRP A 382 9.34 29.45 23.33
C TRP A 382 8.36 30.32 22.50
N TYR A 383 7.12 30.47 22.94
CA TYR A 383 6.15 31.36 22.29
C TYR A 383 6.51 32.85 22.35
N ALA A 384 7.22 33.30 23.40
CA ALA A 384 7.70 34.69 23.50
C ALA A 384 8.94 34.98 22.63
N LYS A 385 9.72 33.96 22.24
CA LYS A 385 10.91 34.13 21.40
C LYS A 385 10.62 34.11 19.89
N ASP A 386 9.51 33.54 19.44
CA ASP A 386 9.12 33.56 18.03
C ASP A 386 8.35 34.82 17.59
N LEU A 387 7.89 35.67 18.53
CA LEU A 387 7.27 36.96 18.20
C LEU A 387 8.26 38.13 18.06
N SER A 388 9.57 37.89 18.23
CA SER A 388 10.62 38.93 18.11
C SER A 388 11.50 38.81 16.85
N PHE A 389 11.18 37.89 15.93
CA PHE A 389 11.95 37.67 14.69
C PHE A 389 11.35 38.28 13.41
N TYR A 390 10.28 39.09 13.52
CA TYR A 390 9.68 39.81 12.39
C TYR A 390 9.56 41.33 12.64
N HIS A 391 10.62 41.98 13.10
CA HIS A 391 10.86 43.42 12.88
C HIS A 391 12.28 43.76 13.34
N PHE A 392 13.24 43.92 12.42
CA PHE A 392 14.10 45.10 12.32
C PHE A 392 15.16 44.94 11.20
N VAL A 393 15.13 45.94 10.33
CA VAL A 393 16.15 46.32 9.36
C VAL A 393 17.49 46.56 10.06
N CYS A 394 18.61 46.14 9.46
CA CYS A 394 19.94 46.68 9.79
C CYS A 394 20.64 47.20 8.51
N PRO A 395 21.29 48.38 8.53
CA PRO A 395 21.66 49.14 7.33
C PRO A 395 23.17 49.14 7.02
N ARG A 396 23.48 49.70 5.84
CA ARG A 396 24.72 50.40 5.40
C ARG A 396 25.99 49.59 5.11
N SER A 397 26.45 49.76 3.87
CA SER A 397 27.87 49.84 3.53
C SER A 397 28.11 51.07 2.63
N PHE A 398 28.87 52.02 3.20
CA PHE A 398 29.85 52.95 2.61
C PHE A 398 29.52 53.86 1.41
N GLN A 399 29.99 55.10 1.58
CA GLN A 399 29.77 56.31 0.78
C GLN A 399 31.10 56.72 0.11
N MET A 400 31.08 57.04 -1.19
CA MET A 400 31.93 58.06 -1.85
C MET A 400 31.39 58.26 -3.27
N VAL A 401 30.59 59.30 -3.54
CA VAL A 401 30.95 60.67 -3.97
C VAL A 401 31.07 60.83 -5.50
N CYS A 402 30.38 61.88 -5.97
CA CYS A 402 30.50 62.62 -7.24
C CYS A 402 29.78 62.16 -8.53
N THR A 403 28.57 62.74 -8.69
CA THR A 403 28.11 63.63 -9.79
C THR A 403 28.01 63.16 -11.24
N ASN A 404 26.82 63.50 -11.78
CA ASN A 404 26.48 63.93 -13.14
C ASN A 404 26.04 62.89 -14.18
N ASN A 405 24.71 62.98 -14.44
CA ASN A 405 24.05 63.16 -15.73
C ASN A 405 24.18 62.12 -16.87
N VAL A 406 23.02 62.05 -17.55
CA VAL A 406 22.75 61.67 -18.93
C VAL A 406 22.19 60.26 -19.15
N SER A 407 21.02 60.27 -19.81
CA SER A 407 20.22 59.16 -20.31
C SER A 407 20.81 58.64 -21.65
N PRO A 408 20.06 57.93 -22.51
CA PRO A 408 20.05 56.48 -22.67
C PRO A 408 20.73 55.99 -23.97
N ALA A 409 21.08 54.70 -24.06
CA ALA A 409 21.32 54.04 -25.36
C ALA A 409 21.30 52.49 -25.29
N GLN A 410 20.32 51.89 -25.96
CA GLN A 410 20.52 50.71 -26.83
C GLN A 410 21.28 51.18 -28.12
N PRO A 411 21.90 50.34 -29.00
CA PRO A 411 21.34 49.06 -29.50
C PRO A 411 22.32 47.98 -30.06
N SER A 412 21.69 46.86 -30.48
CA SER A 412 21.92 46.04 -31.69
C SER A 412 23.20 45.23 -31.96
N ALA A 413 22.98 43.91 -32.10
CA ALA A 413 23.18 43.07 -33.30
C ALA A 413 24.58 42.83 -33.92
N ALA A 414 24.87 41.55 -34.21
CA ALA A 414 25.45 40.96 -35.46
C ALA A 414 26.17 39.63 -35.13
N ILE A 415 25.78 38.44 -35.62
CA ILE A 415 25.92 37.79 -36.95
C ILE A 415 27.08 36.77 -37.01
N ALA A 416 26.72 35.54 -37.45
CA ALA A 416 27.49 34.50 -38.17
C ALA A 416 28.69 33.80 -37.48
N LYS A 417 29.15 32.60 -37.83
CA LYS A 417 28.74 31.38 -38.58
C LYS A 417 29.88 30.35 -38.32
N ASN A 418 29.57 29.04 -38.34
CA ASN A 418 30.36 27.85 -38.76
C ASN A 418 31.91 27.87 -38.58
N HIS A 419 32.58 26.85 -38.02
CA HIS A 419 32.72 25.50 -38.58
C HIS A 419 33.62 24.62 -37.67
N LEU A 420 33.43 23.30 -37.82
CA LEU A 420 34.38 22.18 -37.74
C LEU A 420 35.06 21.77 -36.41
N HIS A 421 34.80 20.50 -36.07
CA HIS A 421 35.64 19.55 -35.33
C HIS A 421 37.12 19.54 -35.76
N PRO A 422 38.09 19.19 -34.88
CA PRO A 422 38.37 17.78 -34.56
C PRO A 422 38.81 17.46 -33.10
N LYS A 423 38.69 16.17 -32.72
CA LYS A 423 39.42 15.47 -31.62
C LYS A 423 40.95 15.53 -31.88
N PRO A 424 41.90 15.20 -30.95
CA PRO A 424 41.83 14.15 -29.90
C PRO A 424 42.62 14.43 -28.59
N HIS A 425 42.71 13.37 -27.77
CA HIS A 425 43.66 13.07 -26.70
C HIS A 425 43.18 13.11 -25.24
N THR A 426 43.22 11.92 -24.65
CA THR A 426 43.28 11.55 -23.24
C THR A 426 44.53 12.12 -22.57
N PRO A 427 44.52 12.25 -21.24
CA PRO A 427 45.22 11.24 -20.44
C PRO A 427 44.46 10.77 -19.19
N ASP A 428 44.81 9.56 -18.76
CA ASP A 428 44.52 8.96 -17.45
C ASP A 428 45.07 9.83 -16.30
N ILE A 429 44.35 9.87 -15.17
CA ILE A 429 44.87 9.86 -13.78
C ILE A 429 43.70 9.50 -12.85
N ASN A 430 43.67 8.23 -12.44
CA ASN A 430 43.63 7.73 -11.06
C ASN A 430 42.98 8.55 -9.90
N PHE A 431 42.24 7.75 -9.10
CA PHE A 431 42.18 7.71 -7.62
C PHE A 431 40.98 8.33 -6.84
N PHE A 432 40.54 7.50 -5.88
CA PHE A 432 39.77 7.75 -4.65
C PHE A 432 38.22 7.80 -4.66
N MET A 433 37.64 6.64 -4.33
CA MET A 433 36.44 6.53 -3.49
C MET A 433 36.68 7.11 -2.09
N PRO A 434 35.63 7.58 -1.41
CA PRO A 434 35.53 7.43 0.03
C PRO A 434 34.32 6.55 0.40
N SER A 435 34.65 5.38 0.92
CA SER A 435 33.89 4.70 1.96
C SER A 435 33.85 5.58 3.21
N ILE A 436 32.65 5.93 3.69
CA ILE A 436 32.46 6.42 5.06
C ILE A 436 31.43 5.54 5.74
N SER A 437 31.97 4.60 6.51
CA SER A 437 31.29 3.80 7.51
C SER A 437 30.96 4.64 8.75
N LEU A 438 29.85 4.27 9.38
CA LEU A 438 29.58 4.28 10.82
C LEU A 438 30.63 4.98 11.71
N VAL A 439 30.40 6.23 12.10
CA VAL A 439 30.71 6.78 13.44
C VAL A 439 29.86 8.04 13.61
N PHE A 440 28.66 7.97 14.19
CA PHE A 440 27.97 9.12 14.84
C PHE A 440 26.63 8.66 15.43
N LEU A 441 26.67 7.84 16.49
CA LEU A 441 25.52 7.65 17.41
C LEU A 441 25.92 6.99 18.74
N LEU A 442 27.07 7.41 19.29
CA LEU A 442 27.48 7.11 20.67
C LEU A 442 28.21 8.36 21.18
N ASN A 443 27.47 9.33 21.69
CA ASN A 443 27.93 10.38 22.62
C ASN A 443 26.79 11.32 23.03
N PHE A 444 25.72 10.79 23.62
CA PHE A 444 24.79 11.58 24.43
C PHE A 444 24.30 10.77 25.64
N ILE A 445 25.26 10.23 26.40
CA ILE A 445 25.09 9.95 27.82
C ILE A 445 26.38 10.41 28.47
N THR A 446 26.37 11.61 29.04
CA THR A 446 27.05 11.96 30.30
C THR A 446 26.93 13.47 30.53
N CYS A 447 26.65 13.81 31.80
CA CYS A 447 26.69 15.13 32.41
C CYS A 447 25.59 16.13 32.02
N SER A 448 24.88 16.76 32.95
CA SER A 448 24.98 16.70 34.40
C SER A 448 23.79 17.44 35.02
N THR A 449 23.41 16.94 36.21
CA THR A 449 22.93 17.66 37.41
C THR A 449 21.64 18.47 37.35
#